data_AF-W1XX67-F1
#
_entry.id   AF-W1XX67-F1
#
_cell.length_a   1.000
_cell.length_b   1.000
_cell.length_c   1.000
_cell.angle_alpha   90.00
_cell.angle_beta   90.00
_cell.angle_gamma   90.00
#
_symmetry.space_group_name_H-M   'P 1'
#
loop_
_entity.id
_entity.type
_entity.pdbx_description
1 polymer ?
#
loop_
_entity_poly.entity_id
_entity_poly.type
_entity_poly.pdbx_seq_one_letter_code
_entity_poly.pdbx_strand_id
1 'polypeptide(L)' 'WPDRSRVLMVGDTAESDILGGINAGLATCWLNAHHREQPEGIAPTWTVSSLHELEQLLCKH' A
#
# COMPACT_ATOMS: atom_id res chain seq x y z
N TRP A 1 12.34 -16.09 -6.32
CA TRP A 1 11.50 -14.99 -5.82
C TRP A 1 10.04 -15.42 -5.87
N PRO A 2 9.20 -15.02 -4.91
CA PRO A 2 7.77 -15.30 -4.96
C PRO A 2 7.13 -14.62 -6.17
N ASP A 3 5.98 -15.13 -6.58
CA ASP A 3 5.14 -14.48 -7.60
C ASP A 3 4.74 -13.07 -7.12
N ARG A 4 4.87 -12.06 -7.97
CA ARG A 4 4.55 -10.66 -7.64
C ARG A 4 3.09 -10.47 -7.25
N SER A 5 2.18 -11.29 -7.78
CA SER A 5 0.77 -11.32 -7.37
C SER A 5 0.56 -11.73 -5.91
N ARG A 6 1.57 -12.34 -5.27
CA ARG A 6 1.56 -12.76 -3.87
C ARG A 6 2.36 -11.82 -2.96
N VAL A 7 2.79 -10.67 -3.47
CA VAL A 7 3.59 -9.69 -2.74
C VAL A 7 2.81 -8.38 -2.66
N LEU A 8 2.69 -7.87 -1.44
CA LEU A 8 2.12 -6.55 -1.15
C LEU A 8 3.24 -5.66 -0.59
N MET A 9 3.46 -4.51 -1.22
CA MET A 9 4.29 -3.45 -0.65
C MET A 9 3.43 -2.61 0.30
N VAL A 10 3.85 -2.47 1.55
CA VAL A 10 3.15 -1.66 2.55
C VAL A 10 4.09 -0.56 3.04
N GLY A 11 3.60 0.68 3.09
CA GLY A 11 4.37 1.80 3.62
C GLY A 11 3.50 3.01 3.93
N ASP A 12 4.04 3.96 4.69
CA ASP A 12 3.36 5.18 5.12
C ASP A 12 3.70 6.39 4.24
N THR A 13 4.77 6.30 3.44
CA THR A 13 5.21 7.37 2.55
C THR A 13 4.78 7.07 1.11
N ALA A 14 3.82 7.85 0.59
CA ALA A 14 3.25 7.61 -0.74
C ALA A 14 4.30 7.71 -1.86
N GLU A 15 5.19 8.71 -1.80
CA GLU A 15 6.16 9.02 -2.85
C GLU A 15 7.32 8.02 -2.93
N SER A 16 7.66 7.35 -1.82
CA SER A 16 8.71 6.33 -1.81
C SER A 16 8.14 4.92 -1.89
N ASP A 17 7.24 4.57 -0.98
CA ASP A 17 6.82 3.19 -0.78
C ASP A 17 5.80 2.76 -1.84
N ILE A 18 4.82 3.64 -2.09
CA ILE A 18 3.72 3.36 -3.00
C ILE A 18 4.16 3.56 -4.44
N LEU A 19 4.77 4.70 -4.76
CA LEU A 19 5.33 4.92 -6.09
C LEU A 19 6.42 3.89 -6.42
N GLY A 20 7.28 3.55 -5.46
CA GLY A 20 8.28 2.50 -5.62
C GLY A 20 7.66 1.13 -5.89
N GLY A 21 6.64 0.75 -5.10
CA GLY A 21 5.90 -0.50 -5.29
C GLY A 21 5.17 -0.57 -6.64
N ILE A 22 4.53 0.52 -7.07
CA ILE A 22 3.88 0.64 -8.38
C ILE A 22 4.91 0.47 -9.51
N ASN A 23 6.04 1.19 -9.44
CA ASN A 23 7.12 1.08 -10.42
C ASN A 23 7.74 -0.33 -10.46
N ALA A 24 7.73 -1.04 -9.34
CA ALA A 24 8.13 -2.44 -9.24
C ALA A 24 7.04 -3.43 -9.71
N GLY A 25 5.85 -2.96 -10.12
CA GLY A 25 4.74 -3.83 -10.52
C GLY A 25 4.20 -4.70 -9.38
N LEU A 26 4.21 -4.18 -8.16
CA LEU A 26 3.66 -4.83 -6.96
C LEU A 26 2.31 -4.20 -6.61
N ALA A 27 1.45 -4.99 -5.97
CA ALA A 27 0.31 -4.41 -5.28
C ALA A 27 0.81 -3.54 -4.11
N THR A 28 0.11 -2.45 -3.82
CA THR A 28 0.54 -1.46 -2.82
C THR A 28 -0.55 -1.15 -1.81
N CYS A 29 -0.18 -1.04 -0.54
CA CYS A 29 -1.06 -0.59 0.53
C CYS A 29 -0.45 0.61 1.23
N TRP A 30 -1.15 1.74 1.20
CA TRP A 30 -0.74 2.96 1.86
C TRP A 30 -1.31 3.05 3.27
N LEU A 31 -0.43 3.05 4.28
CA LEU A 31 -0.79 3.27 5.67
C LEU A 31 -0.85 4.78 5.96
N ASN A 32 -2.02 5.36 5.79
CA ASN A 32 -2.28 6.78 5.99
C ASN A 32 -2.92 7.05 7.36
N ALA A 33 -2.18 6.80 8.44
CA ALA A 33 -2.65 7.04 9.81
C ALA A 33 -2.92 8.52 10.13
N HIS A 34 -2.38 9.42 9.30
CA HIS A 34 -2.51 10.86 9.47
C HIS A 34 -3.55 11.49 8.53
N HIS A 35 -4.30 10.69 7.75
CA HIS A 35 -5.30 11.16 6.80
C HIS A 35 -4.78 12.27 5.86
N ARG A 36 -3.54 12.13 5.40
CA ARG A 36 -2.94 13.02 4.40
C ARG A 36 -3.68 12.91 3.08
N GLU A 37 -3.70 14.00 2.32
CA GLU A 37 -4.22 13.97 0.95
C GLU A 37 -3.36 13.03 0.10
N GLN A 38 -4.01 12.23 -0.74
CA GLN A 38 -3.32 11.33 -1.64
C GLN A 38 -2.60 12.18 -2.71
N PRO A 39 -1.29 12.01 -2.91
CA PRO A 39 -0.56 12.77 -3.93
C PRO A 39 -1.10 12.51 -5.33
N GLU A 40 -1.13 13.55 -6.15
CA GLU A 40 -1.57 13.44 -7.54
C GLU A 40 -0.69 12.44 -8.31
N GLY A 41 -1.32 11.54 -9.07
CA GLY A 41 -0.63 10.53 -9.88
C GLY A 41 -0.14 9.30 -9.12
N ILE A 42 -0.28 9.23 -7.79
CA ILE A 42 0.03 8.03 -7.01
C ILE A 42 -1.30 7.37 -6.61
N ALA A 43 -1.59 6.20 -7.17
CA ALA A 43 -2.81 5.45 -6.88
C ALA A 43 -2.48 4.11 -6.19
N PRO A 44 -2.48 4.06 -4.83
CA PRO A 44 -2.27 2.80 -4.12
C PRO A 44 -3.39 1.80 -4.42
N THR A 45 -3.10 0.50 -4.35
CA THR A 45 -4.14 -0.54 -4.51
C THR A 45 -5.13 -0.50 -3.35
N TRP A 46 -4.63 -0.26 -2.14
CA TRP A 46 -5.44 -0.04 -0.93
C TRP A 46 -4.87 1.09 -0.09
N THR A 47 -5.75 1.76 0.65
CA THR A 47 -5.35 2.73 1.67
C THR A 47 -6.01 2.33 2.97
N VAL A 48 -5.22 2.29 4.03
CA VAL A 48 -5.67 1.97 5.39
C VAL A 48 -5.18 3.06 6.35
N SER A 49 -5.93 3.30 7.41
CA SER A 49 -5.62 4.30 8.42
C SER A 49 -4.94 3.70 9.67
N SER A 50 -4.87 2.37 9.77
CA SER A 50 -4.24 1.71 10.91
C SER A 50 -3.69 0.32 10.56
N LEU A 51 -2.76 -0.17 11.38
CA LEU A 51 -2.26 -1.53 11.26
C LEU A 51 -3.34 -2.59 11.51
N HIS A 52 -4.36 -2.28 12.31
CA HIS A 52 -5.47 -3.19 12.53
C HIS A 52 -6.34 -3.33 11.27
N GLU A 53 -6.56 -2.23 10.55
CA GLU A 53 -7.26 -2.28 9.26
C GLU A 53 -6.44 -3.03 8.21
N LEU A 54 -5.11 -2.88 8.22
CA LEU A 54 -4.21 -3.70 7.40
C LEU A 54 -4.31 -5.19 7.74
N GLU A 55 -4.30 -5.56 9.02
CA GLU A 55 -4.48 -6.94 9.46
C GLU A 55 -5.82 -7.52 8.96
N GLN A 56 -6.91 -6.76 9.10
CA GLN A 56 -8.21 -7.17 8.58
C GLN A 56 -8.23 -7.36 7.07
N LEU A 57 -7.53 -6.49 6.33
CA LEU A 57 -7.37 -6.60 4.87
C LEU A 57 -6.62 -7.88 4.49
N LEU A 58 -5.58 -8.25 5.24
CA LEU A 58 -4.78 -9.45 4.98
C LEU A 58 -5.49 -10.74 5.40
N CYS A 59 -6.27 -10.71 6.48
CA CYS A 59 -6.92 -11.91 7.03
C CYS A 59 -8.30 -12.23 6.42
N LYS A 60 -8.90 -11.31 5.65
CA LYS A 60 -10.20 -11.53 4.99
C LYS A 60 -10.11 -12.21 3.62
N HIS A 61 -8.92 -12.60 3.18
CA HIS A 61 -8.65 -13.37 1.96
C HIS A 61 -7.88 -14.65 2.27
#